data_AF-A0A2S9JZN6-F1
#
_entry.id   AF-A0A2S9JZN6-F1
#
_cell.length_a   1.000
_cell.length_b   1.000
_cell.length_c   1.000
_cell.angle_alpha   90.00
_cell.angle_beta   90.00
_cell.angle_gamma   90.00
#
_symmetry.space_group_name_H-M   'P 1'
#
loop_
_entity.id
_entity.type
_entity.pdbx_description
1 polymer ?
#
loop_
_entity_poly.entity_id
_entity_poly.type
_entity_poly.pdbx_seq_one_letter_code
_entity_poly.pdbx_strand_id
1 'polypeptide(L)'
;MNGPGQFMGRFDANLGAGVRDTWSNDISQVALDQRKREEAEEVAAWAARKKAQGWESGIGEKQRSELAKIIEPKFSSDKLTTAEGLLANLFKAVAANATTKVNLDVAFANSKIKADPLAKVLLADFTKAYPKAVTTYGTDPSLDYAAYKTNRKDDPLAVLKQSMLAELMMPLETEYQFTETRTAYLSGKLADVKSYDAGLTKSGAGSLWLTGKNSYRGDTVINGGELGIGLGGSIISASVINDTGLLTVDGTAAAVTANAGGRLKINTTGVTGDLTLNGGFA
;
A
#
# COMPACT_ATOMS: atom_id res chain seq x y z
N MET A 1 -3.23 28.11 -28.23
CA MET A 1 -4.00 27.64 -27.06
C MET A 1 -3.01 27.23 -25.97
N ASN A 2 -3.46 26.92 -24.76
CA ASN A 2 -2.58 26.28 -23.78
C ASN A 2 -2.62 24.77 -24.02
N GLY A 3 -1.45 24.16 -24.13
CA GLY A 3 -1.27 22.72 -24.00
C GLY A 3 -1.19 22.30 -22.53
N PRO A 4 -0.72 21.07 -22.24
CA PRO A 4 -0.44 20.63 -20.88
C PRO A 4 0.56 21.54 -20.17
N GLY A 5 0.35 21.84 -18.88
CA GLY A 5 1.34 22.60 -18.08
C GLY A 5 2.52 21.76 -17.57
N GLN A 6 2.41 20.44 -17.69
CA GLN A 6 3.40 19.44 -17.26
C GLN A 6 3.04 18.06 -17.82
N PHE A 7 4.03 17.17 -17.91
CA PHE A 7 3.82 15.77 -18.27
C PHE A 7 3.93 14.88 -17.03
N MET A 8 3.01 13.92 -16.87
CA MET A 8 3.01 12.94 -15.76
C MET A 8 3.60 11.58 -16.14
N GLY A 9 4.01 11.45 -17.39
CA GLY A 9 4.56 10.28 -18.09
C GLY A 9 4.81 10.68 -19.55
N ARG A 10 5.17 9.74 -20.43
CA ARG A 10 5.29 10.06 -21.87
C ARG A 10 3.94 10.58 -22.39
N PHE A 11 3.95 11.77 -22.99
CA PHE A 11 2.76 12.36 -23.61
C PHE A 11 2.79 12.10 -25.12
N ASP A 12 1.74 11.51 -25.67
CA ASP A 12 1.65 11.22 -27.10
C ASP A 12 0.75 12.24 -27.81
N ALA A 13 1.37 13.18 -28.51
CA ALA A 13 0.69 14.13 -29.39
C ALA A 13 0.53 13.53 -30.80
N ASN A 14 -0.59 12.84 -31.04
CA ASN A 14 -0.92 12.29 -32.35
C ASN A 14 -1.89 13.20 -33.10
N LEU A 15 -1.39 13.99 -34.06
CA LEU A 15 -2.19 14.96 -34.81
C LEU A 15 -2.41 14.49 -36.26
N GLY A 16 -3.67 14.43 -36.69
CA GLY A 16 -4.05 14.03 -38.05
C GLY A 16 -3.60 15.00 -39.14
N ALA A 17 -3.63 14.57 -40.40
CA ALA A 17 -3.29 15.42 -41.54
C ALA A 17 -4.17 16.68 -41.57
N GLY A 18 -3.55 17.84 -41.83
CA GLY A 18 -4.24 19.14 -41.84
C GLY A 18 -4.53 19.73 -40.45
N VAL A 19 -4.35 18.97 -39.36
CA VAL A 19 -4.47 19.48 -38.00
C VAL A 19 -3.22 20.27 -37.63
N ARG A 20 -3.43 21.45 -37.04
CA ARG A 20 -2.37 22.30 -36.49
C ARG A 20 -2.75 22.69 -35.07
N ASP A 21 -1.81 22.52 -34.15
CA ASP A 21 -1.96 22.99 -32.77
C ASP A 21 -0.76 23.83 -32.34
N THR A 22 -0.99 24.74 -31.39
CA THR A 22 0.04 25.62 -30.84
C THR A 22 -0.17 25.75 -29.35
N TRP A 23 0.83 25.31 -28.59
CA TRP A 23 0.89 25.40 -27.13
C TRP A 23 1.81 26.54 -26.74
N SER A 24 1.21 27.55 -26.12
CA SER A 24 1.91 28.80 -25.79
C SER A 24 2.37 28.89 -24.34
N ASN A 25 1.97 27.94 -23.50
CA ASN A 25 2.44 27.82 -22.12
C ASN A 25 3.73 27.01 -22.03
N ASP A 26 4.41 27.14 -20.89
CA ASP A 26 5.53 26.29 -20.51
C ASP A 26 5.03 24.91 -20.09
N ILE A 27 5.76 23.85 -20.49
CA ILE A 27 5.56 22.49 -20.00
C ILE A 27 6.66 22.19 -18.97
N SER A 28 6.29 22.00 -17.71
CA SER A 28 7.22 21.91 -16.59
C SER A 28 7.49 20.48 -16.09
N GLN A 29 8.59 20.33 -15.35
CA GLN A 29 9.02 19.11 -14.64
C GLN A 29 8.61 19.11 -13.14
N VAL A 30 8.03 20.21 -12.67
CA VAL A 30 7.90 20.53 -11.23
C VAL A 30 7.16 19.45 -10.44
N ALA A 31 6.05 18.91 -10.96
CA ALA A 31 5.30 17.90 -10.21
C ALA A 31 5.99 16.53 -10.17
N LEU A 32 6.77 16.15 -11.18
CA LEU A 32 7.54 14.90 -11.12
C LEU A 32 8.71 15.04 -10.15
N ASP A 33 9.35 16.22 -10.09
CA ASP A 33 10.36 16.51 -9.08
C ASP A 33 9.76 16.49 -7.66
N GLN A 34 8.54 17.02 -7.48
CA GLN A 34 7.81 16.94 -6.21
C GLN A 34 7.49 15.49 -5.85
N ARG A 35 6.93 14.71 -6.78
CA ARG A 35 6.61 13.29 -6.54
C ARG A 35 7.87 12.49 -6.18
N LYS A 36 9.01 12.76 -6.85
CA LYS A 36 10.29 12.13 -6.52
C LYS A 36 10.71 12.41 -5.08
N ARG A 37 10.54 13.65 -4.61
CA ARG A 37 10.84 14.03 -3.21
C ARG A 37 9.92 13.32 -2.23
N GLU A 38 8.61 13.35 -2.47
CA GLU A 38 7.61 12.70 -1.60
C GLU A 38 7.83 11.19 -1.50
N GLU A 39 8.12 10.52 -2.62
CA GLU A 39 8.40 9.08 -2.64
C GLU A 39 9.73 8.75 -1.93
N ALA A 40 10.74 9.60 -2.04
CA ALA A 40 12.00 9.44 -1.29
C ALA A 40 11.81 9.65 0.22
N GLU A 41 11.01 10.66 0.60
CA GLU A 41 10.62 10.89 1.99
C GLU A 41 9.83 9.72 2.56
N GLU A 42 8.93 9.11 1.78
CA GLU A 42 8.17 7.93 2.19
C GLU A 42 9.09 6.74 2.51
N VAL A 43 10.03 6.44 1.62
CA VAL A 43 11.02 5.36 1.84
C VAL A 43 11.87 5.64 3.09
N ALA A 44 12.34 6.87 3.25
CA ALA A 44 13.13 7.28 4.40
C ALA A 44 12.33 7.20 5.71
N ALA A 45 11.08 7.66 5.71
CA ALA A 45 10.18 7.62 6.86
C ALA A 45 9.91 6.19 7.31
N TRP A 46 9.71 5.26 6.36
CA TRP A 46 9.52 3.86 6.69
C TRP A 46 10.78 3.22 7.30
N ALA A 47 11.96 3.48 6.72
CA ALA A 47 13.23 3.03 7.30
C ALA A 47 13.43 3.55 8.74
N ALA A 48 13.13 4.83 8.97
CA ALA A 48 13.20 5.44 10.30
C ALA A 48 12.20 4.81 11.29
N ARG A 49 10.95 4.56 10.85
CA ARG A 49 9.93 3.90 11.68
C ARG A 49 10.37 2.49 12.06
N LYS A 50 10.87 1.69 11.11
CA LYS A 50 11.38 0.34 11.42
C LYS A 50 12.46 0.38 12.48
N LYS A 51 13.43 1.30 12.36
CA LYS A 51 14.49 1.47 13.37
C LYS A 51 13.94 1.88 14.74
N ALA A 52 13.03 2.85 14.80
CA ALA A 52 12.44 3.31 16.06
C ALA A 52 11.66 2.20 16.78
N GLN A 53 10.96 1.37 16.03
CA GLN A 53 10.16 0.28 16.59
C GLN A 53 10.99 -1.00 16.85
N GLY A 54 12.12 -1.16 16.16
CA GLY A 54 12.91 -2.39 16.16
C GLY A 54 12.36 -3.44 15.20
N TRP A 55 11.74 -3.02 14.09
CA TRP A 55 11.15 -3.89 13.07
C TRP A 55 12.08 -4.18 11.89
N GLU A 56 13.38 -3.95 12.04
CA GLU A 56 14.36 -4.16 10.96
C GLU A 56 14.42 -5.62 10.51
N SER A 57 14.06 -6.57 11.39
CA SER A 57 13.91 -8.00 11.08
C SER A 57 12.44 -8.46 11.09
N GLY A 58 11.50 -7.53 10.89
CA GLY A 58 10.06 -7.77 10.97
C GLY A 58 9.45 -7.46 12.34
N ILE A 59 8.12 -7.58 12.43
CA ILE A 59 7.41 -7.39 13.70
C ILE A 59 7.64 -8.61 14.59
N GLY A 60 8.53 -8.45 15.57
CA GLY A 60 9.03 -9.52 16.41
C GLY A 60 8.49 -9.52 17.85
N GLU A 61 9.25 -10.19 18.71
CA GLU A 61 8.89 -10.47 20.11
C GLU A 61 8.65 -9.22 20.95
N LYS A 62 9.41 -8.16 20.70
CA LYS A 62 9.23 -6.88 21.40
C LYS A 62 7.80 -6.36 21.25
N GLN A 63 7.27 -6.36 20.03
CA GLN A 63 5.91 -5.88 19.77
C GLN A 63 4.85 -6.82 20.37
N ARG A 64 5.08 -8.13 20.27
CA ARG A 64 4.21 -9.14 20.90
C ARG A 64 4.14 -8.94 22.41
N SER A 65 5.28 -8.68 23.06
CA SER A 65 5.36 -8.40 24.49
C SER A 65 4.61 -7.12 24.88
N GLU A 66 4.77 -6.02 24.12
CA GLU A 66 4.03 -4.79 24.41
C GLU A 66 2.51 -4.96 24.23
N LEU A 67 2.06 -5.69 23.20
CA LEU A 67 0.64 -5.97 23.01
C LEU A 67 0.09 -6.95 24.05
N ALA A 68 0.89 -7.90 24.53
CA ALA A 68 0.50 -8.82 25.58
C ALA A 68 0.11 -8.09 26.87
N LYS A 69 0.79 -6.99 27.21
CA LYS A 69 0.44 -6.14 28.38
C LYS A 69 -0.98 -5.54 28.30
N ILE A 70 -1.54 -5.39 27.10
CA ILE A 70 -2.93 -4.93 26.89
C ILE A 70 -3.92 -6.07 27.16
N ILE A 71 -3.50 -7.31 26.95
CA ILE A 71 -4.31 -8.52 27.07
C ILE A 71 -4.31 -9.02 28.51
N GLU A 72 -3.16 -9.02 29.17
CA GLU A 72 -2.95 -9.55 30.53
C GLU A 72 -4.04 -9.15 31.55
N PRO A 73 -4.47 -7.87 31.64
CA PRO A 73 -5.51 -7.47 32.60
C PRO A 73 -6.87 -8.14 32.37
N LYS A 74 -7.13 -8.69 31.18
CA LYS A 74 -8.37 -9.43 30.88
C LYS A 74 -8.38 -10.83 31.51
N PHE A 75 -7.24 -11.29 32.02
CA PHE A 75 -7.05 -12.61 32.65
C PHE A 75 -6.71 -12.50 34.14
N SER A 76 -7.00 -11.35 34.75
CA SER A 76 -6.79 -11.13 36.18
C SER A 76 -7.64 -12.07 37.05
N SER A 77 -7.23 -12.22 38.31
CA SER A 77 -7.87 -13.15 39.25
C SER A 77 -9.36 -12.86 39.48
N ASP A 78 -9.78 -11.59 39.47
CA ASP A 78 -11.19 -11.18 39.58
C ASP A 78 -12.03 -11.61 38.36
N LYS A 79 -11.46 -11.53 37.15
CA LYS A 79 -12.11 -11.99 35.92
C LYS A 79 -12.25 -13.50 35.89
N LEU A 80 -11.20 -14.21 36.31
CA LEU A 80 -11.24 -15.67 36.46
C LEU A 80 -12.27 -16.08 37.51
N THR A 81 -12.32 -15.42 38.66
CA THR A 81 -13.31 -15.68 39.71
C THR A 81 -14.74 -15.46 39.19
N THR A 82 -14.95 -14.40 38.41
CA THR A 82 -16.25 -14.12 37.78
C THR A 82 -16.65 -15.23 36.81
N ALA A 83 -15.73 -15.65 35.94
CA ALA A 83 -15.96 -16.73 34.98
C ALA A 83 -16.24 -18.07 35.66
N GLU A 84 -15.49 -18.42 36.71
CA GLU A 84 -15.74 -19.62 37.53
C GLU A 84 -17.10 -19.56 38.23
N GLY A 85 -17.53 -18.37 38.68
CA GLY A 85 -18.87 -18.15 39.22
C GLY A 85 -19.99 -18.46 38.22
N LEU A 86 -19.79 -18.17 36.93
CA LEU A 86 -20.74 -18.54 35.88
C LEU A 86 -20.85 -20.06 35.71
N LEU A 87 -19.72 -20.78 35.79
CA LEU A 87 -19.70 -22.25 35.78
C LEU A 87 -20.40 -22.83 37.01
N ALA A 88 -20.15 -22.28 38.20
CA ALA A 88 -20.82 -22.71 39.43
C ALA A 88 -22.35 -22.54 39.35
N ASN A 89 -22.83 -21.48 38.71
CA ASN A 89 -24.26 -21.28 38.46
C ASN A 89 -24.83 -22.33 37.50
N LEU A 90 -24.09 -22.71 36.45
CA LEU A 90 -24.48 -23.81 35.56
C LEU A 90 -24.55 -25.14 36.32
N PHE A 91 -23.54 -25.45 37.14
CA PHE A 91 -23.48 -26.70 37.91
C PHE A 91 -24.66 -26.85 38.87
N LYS A 92 -25.00 -25.76 39.59
CA LYS A 92 -26.20 -25.72 40.44
C LYS A 92 -27.49 -25.91 39.64
N ALA A 93 -27.58 -25.33 38.45
CA ALA A 93 -28.75 -25.51 37.58
C ALA A 93 -28.87 -26.96 37.10
N VAL A 94 -27.78 -27.62 36.70
CA VAL A 94 -27.77 -29.04 36.27
C VAL A 94 -28.12 -29.99 37.41
N ALA A 95 -27.71 -29.68 38.64
CA ALA A 95 -28.01 -30.47 39.83
C ALA A 95 -29.49 -30.43 40.24
N ALA A 96 -30.24 -29.43 39.82
CA ALA A 96 -31.66 -29.33 40.13
C ALA A 96 -32.45 -30.46 39.42
N ASN A 97 -33.27 -31.18 40.19
CA ASN A 97 -34.01 -32.36 39.73
C ASN A 97 -34.92 -32.06 38.51
N ALA A 98 -34.98 -32.99 37.55
CA ALA A 98 -35.51 -32.79 36.19
C ALA A 98 -36.98 -32.32 36.17
N THR A 99 -37.16 -31.00 36.00
CA THR A 99 -38.45 -30.33 35.76
C THR A 99 -38.28 -29.30 34.64
N THR A 100 -39.37 -28.82 34.04
CA THR A 100 -39.34 -27.84 32.92
C THR A 100 -38.58 -26.55 33.26
N LYS A 101 -38.51 -26.17 34.54
CA LYS A 101 -37.79 -24.99 35.04
C LYS A 101 -36.26 -25.15 34.97
N VAL A 102 -35.74 -26.36 35.18
CA VAL A 102 -34.30 -26.66 35.13
C VAL A 102 -33.73 -26.44 33.74
N ASN A 103 -34.48 -26.81 32.70
CA ASN A 103 -34.07 -26.56 31.32
C ASN A 103 -33.91 -25.07 31.01
N LEU A 104 -34.71 -24.19 31.62
CA LEU A 104 -34.60 -22.74 31.46
C LEU A 104 -33.40 -22.17 32.23
N ASP A 105 -33.17 -22.62 33.47
CA ASP A 105 -32.05 -22.16 34.29
C ASP A 105 -30.70 -22.59 33.68
N VAL A 106 -30.61 -23.83 33.17
CA VAL A 106 -29.46 -24.32 32.41
C VAL A 106 -29.27 -23.53 31.11
N ALA A 107 -30.35 -23.24 30.37
CA ALA A 107 -30.26 -22.43 29.15
C ALA A 107 -29.79 -21.00 29.46
N PHE A 108 -30.27 -20.39 30.53
CA PHE A 108 -29.85 -19.06 30.97
C PHE A 108 -28.38 -19.04 31.40
N ALA A 109 -27.94 -19.99 32.23
CA ALA A 109 -26.54 -20.11 32.63
C ALA A 109 -25.62 -20.28 31.40
N ASN A 110 -26.01 -21.15 30.46
CA ASN A 110 -25.28 -21.32 29.20
C ASN A 110 -25.23 -20.05 28.36
N SER A 111 -26.30 -19.24 28.34
CA SER A 111 -26.28 -17.94 27.63
C SER A 111 -25.26 -16.97 28.23
N LYS A 112 -25.13 -16.94 29.56
CA LYS A 112 -24.14 -16.10 30.25
C LYS A 112 -22.72 -16.57 29.99
N ILE A 113 -22.50 -17.89 30.01
CA ILE A 113 -21.20 -18.49 29.67
C ILE A 113 -20.83 -18.20 28.21
N LYS A 114 -21.77 -18.27 27.26
CA LYS A 114 -21.49 -17.95 25.85
C LYS A 114 -21.06 -16.49 25.66
N ALA A 115 -21.54 -15.57 26.49
CA ALA A 115 -21.19 -14.15 26.44
C ALA A 115 -19.84 -13.85 27.12
N ASP A 116 -19.34 -14.74 27.98
CA ASP A 116 -18.06 -14.58 28.69
C ASP A 116 -16.98 -15.49 28.06
N PRO A 117 -15.95 -14.92 27.41
CA PRO A 117 -14.96 -15.71 26.69
C PRO A 117 -14.11 -16.60 27.62
N LEU A 118 -13.88 -16.20 28.88
CA LEU A 118 -13.13 -17.01 29.84
C LEU A 118 -13.97 -18.19 30.29
N ALA A 119 -15.22 -17.95 30.70
CA ALA A 119 -16.13 -19.00 31.15
C ALA A 119 -16.38 -20.02 30.04
N LYS A 120 -16.56 -19.56 28.78
CA LYS A 120 -16.73 -20.43 27.62
C LYS A 120 -15.55 -21.39 27.45
N VAL A 121 -14.32 -20.90 27.54
CA VAL A 121 -13.12 -21.71 27.38
C VAL A 121 -12.92 -22.65 28.57
N LEU A 122 -13.11 -22.17 29.80
CA LEU A 122 -13.02 -22.99 31.02
C LEU A 122 -14.03 -24.15 31.01
N LEU A 123 -15.28 -23.90 30.59
CA LEU A 123 -16.30 -24.94 30.48
C LEU A 123 -15.96 -25.96 29.38
N ALA A 124 -15.48 -25.49 28.23
CA ALA A 124 -15.11 -26.37 27.13
C ALA A 124 -13.96 -27.32 27.52
N ASP A 125 -12.91 -26.79 28.17
CA ASP A 125 -11.78 -27.61 28.62
C ASP A 125 -12.18 -28.59 29.72
N PHE A 126 -12.99 -28.15 30.69
CA PHE A 126 -13.56 -29.04 31.70
C PHE A 126 -14.39 -30.16 31.08
N THR A 127 -15.29 -29.84 30.14
CA THR A 127 -16.15 -30.85 29.49
C THR A 127 -15.34 -31.83 28.65
N LYS A 128 -14.21 -31.40 28.07
CA LYS A 128 -13.28 -32.30 27.38
C LYS A 128 -12.66 -33.33 28.34
N ALA A 129 -12.31 -32.90 29.56
CA ALA A 129 -11.76 -33.78 30.59
C ALA A 129 -12.84 -34.62 31.30
N TYR A 130 -14.07 -34.10 31.42
CA TYR A 130 -15.20 -34.71 32.12
C TYR A 130 -16.50 -34.67 31.28
N PRO A 131 -16.61 -35.46 30.18
CA PRO A 131 -17.67 -35.31 29.18
C PRO A 131 -19.11 -35.50 29.68
N LYS A 132 -19.28 -36.28 30.76
CA LYS A 132 -20.60 -36.63 31.31
C LYS A 132 -21.07 -35.71 32.43
N ALA A 133 -20.17 -34.94 33.03
CA ALA A 133 -20.46 -34.21 34.27
C ALA A 133 -21.55 -33.15 34.05
N VAL A 134 -21.45 -32.34 32.99
CA VAL A 134 -22.42 -31.25 32.70
C VAL A 134 -23.62 -31.67 31.85
N THR A 135 -23.66 -32.92 31.38
CA THR A 135 -24.75 -33.46 30.55
C THR A 135 -25.69 -34.37 31.32
N THR A 136 -25.32 -34.76 32.55
CA THR A 136 -26.11 -35.64 33.42
C THR A 136 -26.91 -34.81 34.42
N TYR A 137 -28.24 -34.70 34.24
CA TYR A 137 -29.11 -33.96 35.14
C TYR A 137 -29.24 -34.64 36.52
N GLY A 138 -29.36 -33.81 37.57
CA GLY A 138 -29.53 -34.28 38.95
C GLY A 138 -28.23 -34.61 39.69
N THR A 139 -27.07 -34.36 39.07
CA THR A 139 -25.74 -34.47 39.72
C THR A 139 -25.04 -33.12 39.65
N ASP A 140 -24.40 -32.68 40.74
CA ASP A 140 -23.64 -31.41 40.80
C ASP A 140 -22.17 -31.63 40.37
N PRO A 141 -21.72 -31.07 39.23
CA PRO A 141 -20.34 -31.20 38.74
C PRO A 141 -19.28 -30.45 39.55
N SER A 142 -19.64 -29.71 40.59
CA SER A 142 -18.71 -28.81 41.31
C SER A 142 -17.49 -29.54 41.87
N LEU A 143 -17.65 -30.78 42.36
CA LEU A 143 -16.53 -31.59 42.86
C LEU A 143 -15.60 -32.05 41.73
N ASP A 144 -16.16 -32.49 40.61
CA ASP A 144 -15.41 -32.86 39.41
C ASP A 144 -14.62 -31.65 38.88
N TYR A 145 -15.23 -30.47 38.89
CA TYR A 145 -14.56 -29.24 38.46
C TYR A 145 -13.41 -28.83 39.40
N ALA A 146 -13.58 -28.98 40.72
CA ALA A 146 -12.51 -28.75 41.68
C ALA A 146 -11.33 -29.74 41.48
N ALA A 147 -11.63 -31.01 41.23
CA ALA A 147 -10.63 -32.03 40.91
C ALA A 147 -9.92 -31.72 39.58
N TYR A 148 -10.67 -31.35 38.54
CA TYR A 148 -10.12 -30.88 37.27
C TYR A 148 -9.15 -29.70 37.47
N LYS A 149 -9.54 -28.67 38.22
CA LYS A 149 -8.68 -27.50 38.47
C LYS A 149 -7.37 -27.86 39.18
N THR A 150 -7.40 -28.87 40.04
CA THR A 150 -6.23 -29.36 40.79
C THR A 150 -5.32 -30.20 39.90
N ASN A 151 -5.90 -31.00 39.01
CA ASN A 151 -5.17 -31.98 38.21
C ASN A 151 -4.72 -31.48 36.83
N ARG A 152 -5.26 -30.35 36.35
CA ARG A 152 -4.88 -29.77 35.04
C ARG A 152 -3.42 -29.34 35.04
N LYS A 153 -2.70 -29.68 33.97
CA LYS A 153 -1.28 -29.33 33.78
C LYS A 153 -1.10 -28.13 32.86
N ASP A 154 -2.03 -27.95 31.93
CA ASP A 154 -1.98 -26.89 30.93
C ASP A 154 -2.89 -25.72 31.33
N ASP A 155 -2.53 -24.52 30.88
CA ASP A 155 -3.41 -23.35 30.98
C ASP A 155 -4.52 -23.44 29.91
N PRO A 156 -5.79 -23.67 30.27
CA PRO A 156 -6.90 -23.76 29.32
C PRO A 156 -7.11 -22.44 28.57
N LEU A 157 -6.62 -21.33 29.09
CA LEU A 157 -6.75 -20.00 28.49
C LEU A 157 -5.60 -19.64 27.56
N ALA A 158 -4.57 -20.49 27.42
CA ALA A 158 -3.40 -20.21 26.59
C ALA A 158 -3.77 -19.90 25.13
N VAL A 159 -4.64 -20.71 24.53
CA VAL A 159 -5.10 -20.51 23.14
C VAL A 159 -5.90 -19.20 23.00
N LEU A 160 -6.72 -18.86 24.00
CA LEU A 160 -7.48 -17.60 23.98
C LEU A 160 -6.55 -16.39 24.09
N LYS A 161 -5.53 -16.43 24.95
CA LYS A 161 -4.50 -15.39 25.03
C LYS A 161 -3.78 -15.23 23.69
N GLN A 162 -3.39 -16.34 23.06
CA GLN A 162 -2.75 -16.33 21.75
C GLN A 162 -3.65 -15.80 20.64
N SER A 163 -4.93 -16.16 20.61
CA SER A 163 -5.86 -15.68 19.58
C SER A 163 -6.10 -14.17 19.72
N MET A 164 -6.25 -13.67 20.94
CA MET A 164 -6.40 -12.23 21.20
C MET A 164 -5.12 -11.46 20.80
N LEU A 165 -3.94 -12.03 21.03
CA LEU A 165 -2.68 -11.43 20.60
C LEU A 165 -2.54 -11.44 19.08
N ALA A 166 -2.90 -12.55 18.44
CA ALA A 166 -2.89 -12.66 16.98
C ALA A 166 -3.84 -11.65 16.33
N GLU A 167 -5.02 -11.43 16.91
CA GLU A 167 -5.99 -10.43 16.44
C GLU A 167 -5.42 -9.00 16.49
N LEU A 168 -4.67 -8.66 17.55
CA LEU A 168 -3.99 -7.36 17.65
C LEU A 168 -2.77 -7.24 16.72
N MET A 169 -2.08 -8.35 16.46
CA MET A 169 -0.90 -8.39 15.59
C MET A 169 -1.25 -8.31 14.10
N MET A 170 -2.38 -8.90 13.69
CA MET A 170 -2.80 -9.02 12.29
C MET A 170 -2.84 -7.68 11.52
N PRO A 171 -3.46 -6.59 12.02
CA PRO A 171 -3.46 -5.32 11.28
C PRO A 171 -2.06 -4.73 11.15
N LEU A 172 -1.21 -4.93 12.17
CA LEU A 172 0.17 -4.43 12.16
C LEU A 172 1.04 -5.21 11.16
N GLU A 173 0.91 -6.54 11.14
CA GLU A 173 1.57 -7.41 10.16
C GLU A 173 1.11 -7.04 8.73
N THR A 174 -0.19 -6.77 8.54
CA THR A 174 -0.73 -6.34 7.25
C THR A 174 -0.15 -4.99 6.80
N GLU A 175 -0.14 -3.99 7.69
CA GLU A 175 0.48 -2.69 7.41
C GLU A 175 1.96 -2.84 7.03
N TYR A 176 2.71 -3.59 7.84
CA TYR A 176 4.14 -3.81 7.61
C TYR A 176 4.41 -4.43 6.24
N GLN A 177 3.70 -5.50 5.86
CA GLN A 177 3.90 -6.15 4.56
C GLN A 177 3.53 -5.24 3.40
N PHE A 178 2.45 -4.48 3.53
CA PHE A 178 2.04 -3.50 2.50
C PHE A 178 3.10 -2.41 2.34
N THR A 179 3.57 -1.81 3.44
CA THR A 179 4.55 -0.74 3.41
C THR A 179 5.93 -1.23 2.96
N GLU A 180 6.37 -2.44 3.35
CA GLU A 180 7.59 -3.06 2.80
C GLU A 180 7.51 -3.20 1.29
N THR A 181 6.41 -3.76 0.77
CA THR A 181 6.23 -3.95 -0.68
C THR A 181 6.24 -2.61 -1.42
N ARG A 182 5.52 -1.63 -0.89
CA ARG A 182 5.43 -0.29 -1.48
C ARG A 182 6.78 0.41 -1.49
N THR A 183 7.49 0.42 -0.38
CA THR A 183 8.80 1.10 -0.28
C THR A 183 9.90 0.39 -1.06
N ALA A 184 9.82 -0.94 -1.24
CA ALA A 184 10.69 -1.67 -2.15
C ALA A 184 10.45 -1.26 -3.61
N TYR A 185 9.19 -1.16 -4.04
CA TYR A 185 8.82 -0.63 -5.36
C TYR A 185 9.32 0.80 -5.56
N LEU A 186 9.08 1.69 -4.59
CA LEU A 186 9.54 3.08 -4.65
C LEU A 186 11.07 3.18 -4.70
N SER A 187 11.78 2.35 -3.94
CA SER A 187 13.25 2.31 -3.97
C SER A 187 13.79 1.93 -5.35
N GLY A 188 13.19 0.93 -5.99
CA GLY A 188 13.53 0.55 -7.37
C GLY A 188 13.25 1.69 -8.36
N LYS A 189 12.10 2.34 -8.23
CA LYS A 189 11.72 3.50 -9.05
C LYS A 189 12.67 4.68 -8.87
N LEU A 190 13.04 5.02 -7.62
CA LEU A 190 13.97 6.11 -7.29
C LEU A 190 15.37 5.89 -7.84
N ALA A 191 15.80 4.62 -7.95
CA ALA A 191 17.09 4.26 -8.53
C ALA A 191 17.12 4.44 -10.07
N ASP A 192 15.96 4.37 -10.74
CA ASP A 192 15.84 4.65 -12.17
C ASP A 192 15.52 6.13 -12.41
N VAL A 193 16.53 6.89 -12.87
CA VAL A 193 16.37 8.31 -13.18
C VAL A 193 15.27 8.55 -14.21
N LYS A 194 15.07 7.63 -15.17
CA LYS A 194 14.07 7.77 -16.23
C LYS A 194 12.63 7.65 -15.72
N SER A 195 12.42 7.02 -14.57
CA SER A 195 11.09 6.86 -13.96
C SER A 195 10.43 8.18 -13.54
N TYR A 196 11.19 9.28 -13.51
CA TYR A 196 10.68 10.63 -13.26
C TYR A 196 10.88 11.59 -14.44
N ASP A 197 11.42 11.12 -15.56
CA ASP A 197 11.64 11.94 -16.73
C ASP A 197 10.52 11.70 -17.74
N ALA A 198 9.50 12.54 -17.69
CA ALA A 198 8.46 12.56 -18.71
C ALA A 198 8.89 13.40 -19.91
N GLY A 199 8.43 13.01 -21.09
CA GLY A 199 8.65 13.79 -22.31
C GLY A 199 7.62 13.48 -23.38
N LEU A 200 7.86 14.01 -24.57
CA LEU A 200 6.86 14.13 -25.63
C LEU A 200 7.14 13.14 -26.76
N THR A 201 6.11 12.46 -27.27
CA THR A 201 6.10 11.84 -28.59
C THR A 201 5.22 12.66 -29.52
N LYS A 202 5.74 13.15 -30.64
CA LYS A 202 4.97 13.73 -31.73
C LYS A 202 4.81 12.69 -32.84
N SER A 203 3.55 12.39 -33.18
CA SER A 203 3.19 11.45 -34.25
C SER A 203 2.01 12.00 -35.06
N GLY A 204 1.64 11.28 -36.13
CA GLY A 204 0.64 11.71 -37.08
C GLY A 204 1.13 12.85 -38.00
N ALA A 205 0.48 13.01 -39.16
CA ALA A 205 0.94 13.92 -40.22
C ALA A 205 0.71 15.42 -39.95
N GLY A 206 -0.03 15.78 -38.89
CA GLY A 206 -0.29 17.16 -38.50
C GLY A 206 0.90 17.85 -37.84
N SER A 207 0.73 19.12 -37.46
CA SER A 207 1.78 19.93 -36.84
C SER A 207 1.45 20.40 -35.42
N LEU A 208 2.46 20.36 -34.56
CA LEU A 208 2.40 20.89 -33.19
C LEU A 208 3.49 21.96 -33.05
N TRP A 209 3.13 23.13 -32.52
CA TRP A 209 4.08 24.19 -32.21
C TRP A 209 4.16 24.42 -30.70
N LEU A 210 5.37 24.40 -30.15
CA LEU A 210 5.65 24.78 -28.76
C LEU A 210 6.31 26.16 -28.77
N THR A 211 5.65 27.15 -28.17
CA THR A 211 6.19 28.52 -28.08
C THR A 211 6.56 28.93 -26.65
N GLY A 212 6.26 28.10 -25.66
CA GLY A 212 6.72 28.26 -24.27
C GLY A 212 8.13 27.71 -24.03
N LYS A 213 8.65 27.96 -22.82
CA LYS A 213 9.93 27.44 -22.32
C LYS A 213 9.71 26.14 -21.59
N ASN A 214 9.96 25.03 -22.27
CA ASN A 214 9.68 23.70 -21.75
C ASN A 214 10.86 23.14 -20.96
N SER A 215 10.57 22.70 -19.74
CA SER A 215 11.57 22.24 -18.78
C SER A 215 11.44 20.75 -18.43
N TYR A 216 10.58 19.99 -19.12
CA TYR A 216 10.50 18.54 -18.96
C TYR A 216 11.84 17.89 -19.36
N ARG A 217 12.18 16.77 -18.71
CA ARG A 217 13.53 16.17 -18.83
C ARG A 217 13.59 14.92 -19.71
N GLY A 218 12.46 14.25 -19.94
CA GLY A 218 12.42 13.12 -20.86
C GLY A 218 12.50 13.57 -22.32
N ASP A 219 13.11 12.76 -23.18
CA ASP A 219 13.37 13.12 -24.58
C ASP A 219 12.12 13.54 -25.37
N THR A 220 12.32 14.34 -26.40
CA THR A 220 11.29 14.71 -27.37
C THR A 220 11.43 13.86 -28.62
N VAL A 221 10.54 12.92 -28.82
CA VAL A 221 10.58 11.97 -29.94
C VAL A 221 9.63 12.44 -31.04
N ILE A 222 10.12 12.68 -32.25
CA ILE A 222 9.34 13.12 -33.40
C ILE A 222 9.32 12.01 -34.45
N ASN A 223 8.25 11.22 -34.46
CA ASN A 223 8.08 10.08 -35.39
C ASN A 223 7.30 10.45 -36.66
N GLY A 224 6.56 11.57 -36.64
CA GLY A 224 5.78 11.97 -37.81
C GLY A 224 5.19 13.37 -37.73
N GLY A 225 4.92 13.92 -38.91
CA GLY A 225 4.48 15.31 -39.06
C GLY A 225 5.54 16.30 -38.61
N GLU A 226 5.11 17.48 -38.20
CA GLU A 226 6.01 18.56 -37.80
C GLU A 226 5.87 18.89 -36.31
N LEU A 227 6.99 18.98 -35.61
CA LEU A 227 7.12 19.66 -34.33
C LEU A 227 7.88 20.97 -34.56
N GLY A 228 7.28 22.10 -34.23
CA GLY A 228 7.92 23.41 -34.27
C GLY A 228 8.27 23.92 -32.88
N ILE A 229 9.48 24.45 -32.70
CA ILE A 229 9.84 25.27 -31.54
C ILE A 229 9.81 26.72 -32.00
N GLY A 230 8.76 27.45 -31.61
CA GLY A 230 8.57 28.83 -32.04
C GLY A 230 9.55 29.81 -31.40
N LEU A 231 9.60 31.03 -31.93
CA LEU A 231 10.47 32.10 -31.44
C LEU A 231 10.29 32.32 -29.93
N GLY A 232 11.40 32.33 -29.19
CA GLY A 232 11.41 32.49 -27.72
C GLY A 232 11.02 31.23 -26.93
N GLY A 233 10.49 30.20 -27.60
CA GLY A 233 10.24 28.88 -27.02
C GLY A 233 11.52 28.05 -26.91
N SER A 234 11.52 27.09 -25.99
CA SER A 234 12.67 26.21 -25.78
C SER A 234 12.29 24.80 -25.37
N ILE A 235 13.14 23.83 -25.69
CA ILE A 235 13.10 22.47 -25.14
C ILE A 235 14.50 22.15 -24.62
N ILE A 236 14.61 21.82 -23.33
CA ILE A 236 15.90 21.55 -22.68
C ILE A 236 16.33 20.08 -22.75
N SER A 237 15.40 19.17 -23.02
CA SER A 237 15.67 17.74 -23.21
C SER A 237 16.12 17.45 -24.65
N ALA A 238 16.81 16.33 -24.84
CA ALA A 238 17.24 15.91 -26.16
C ALA A 238 16.03 15.65 -27.08
N SER A 239 16.18 15.97 -28.36
CA SER A 239 15.20 15.68 -29.40
C SER A 239 15.69 14.58 -30.32
N VAL A 240 14.83 13.61 -30.63
CA VAL A 240 15.12 12.49 -31.53
C VAL A 240 14.09 12.48 -32.65
N ILE A 241 14.54 12.67 -33.88
CA ILE A 241 13.70 12.73 -35.08
C ILE A 241 13.84 11.42 -35.84
N ASN A 242 12.72 10.78 -36.15
CA ASN A 242 12.63 9.49 -36.82
C ASN A 242 11.71 9.56 -38.04
N ASP A 243 11.78 8.53 -38.88
CA ASP A 243 10.81 8.22 -39.94
C ASP A 243 10.49 9.40 -40.86
N THR A 244 9.30 10.01 -40.73
CA THR A 244 8.87 11.16 -41.55
C THR A 244 8.83 12.47 -40.77
N GLY A 245 9.28 12.43 -39.51
CA GLY A 245 9.29 13.53 -38.58
C GLY A 245 10.11 14.71 -39.08
N LEU A 246 9.61 15.90 -38.81
CA LEU A 246 10.28 17.17 -39.03
C LEU A 246 10.32 17.94 -37.71
N LEU A 247 11.52 18.35 -37.29
CA LEU A 247 11.71 19.34 -36.25
C LEU A 247 12.07 20.69 -36.89
N THR A 248 11.22 21.69 -36.73
CA THR A 248 11.50 23.08 -37.15
C THR A 248 11.86 23.91 -35.93
N VAL A 249 13.00 24.59 -35.96
CA VAL A 249 13.52 25.36 -34.82
C VAL A 249 13.64 26.84 -35.18
N ASP A 250 12.76 27.66 -34.60
CA ASP A 250 12.86 29.12 -34.56
C ASP A 250 13.33 29.63 -33.19
N GLY A 251 13.15 28.81 -32.14
CA GLY A 251 13.60 29.06 -30.76
C GLY A 251 14.88 28.29 -30.40
N THR A 252 14.87 27.58 -29.28
CA THR A 252 16.04 26.82 -28.81
C THR A 252 15.73 25.34 -28.55
N ALA A 253 16.47 24.46 -29.22
CA ALA A 253 16.52 23.04 -28.86
C ALA A 253 17.84 22.72 -28.14
N ALA A 254 17.82 21.72 -27.25
CA ALA A 254 19.04 21.11 -26.73
C ALA A 254 19.70 20.21 -27.80
N ALA A 255 20.30 19.08 -27.40
CA ALA A 255 20.88 18.13 -28.34
C ALA A 255 19.80 17.56 -29.27
N VAL A 256 20.13 17.41 -30.56
CA VAL A 256 19.25 16.85 -31.59
C VAL A 256 19.90 15.66 -32.27
N THR A 257 19.18 14.55 -32.35
CA THR A 257 19.55 13.40 -33.17
C THR A 257 18.54 13.23 -34.29
N ALA A 258 18.98 13.31 -35.55
CA ALA A 258 18.17 12.99 -36.71
C ALA A 258 18.55 11.61 -37.25
N ASN A 259 17.68 10.62 -37.04
CA ASN A 259 17.82 9.27 -37.59
C ASN A 259 17.30 9.22 -39.04
N ALA A 260 17.53 8.10 -39.72
CA ALA A 260 17.11 7.89 -41.11
C ALA A 260 15.65 8.34 -41.38
N GLY A 261 15.48 9.19 -42.40
CA GLY A 261 14.20 9.80 -42.78
C GLY A 261 13.79 11.03 -41.97
N GLY A 262 14.29 11.16 -40.73
CA GLY A 262 14.10 12.33 -39.89
C GLY A 262 14.75 13.59 -40.47
N ARG A 263 14.07 14.72 -40.32
CA ARG A 263 14.53 16.02 -40.84
C ARG A 263 14.56 17.06 -39.74
N LEU A 264 15.68 17.73 -39.58
CA LEU A 264 15.82 18.95 -38.82
C LEU A 264 15.77 20.14 -39.79
N LYS A 265 15.15 21.23 -39.37
CA LYS A 265 15.17 22.52 -40.06
C LYS A 265 15.43 23.61 -39.03
N ILE A 266 16.56 24.29 -39.15
CA ILE A 266 16.93 25.40 -38.26
C ILE A 266 16.72 26.70 -39.04
N ASN A 267 15.80 27.54 -38.59
CA ASN A 267 15.58 28.86 -39.18
C ASN A 267 16.59 29.88 -38.62
N THR A 268 16.63 31.09 -39.19
CA THR A 268 17.64 32.10 -38.84
C THR A 268 17.74 32.44 -37.35
N THR A 269 16.64 32.37 -36.60
CA THR A 269 16.60 32.62 -35.15
C THR A 269 16.79 31.36 -34.31
N GLY A 270 16.74 30.19 -34.95
CA GLY A 270 16.81 28.90 -34.30
C GLY A 270 18.22 28.56 -33.83
N VAL A 271 18.32 27.93 -32.67
CA VAL A 271 19.56 27.41 -32.12
C VAL A 271 19.33 25.97 -31.65
N THR A 272 20.29 25.09 -31.95
CA THR A 272 20.35 23.73 -31.41
C THR A 272 21.65 23.54 -30.64
N GLY A 273 21.65 22.59 -29.69
CA GLY A 273 22.88 22.06 -29.11
C GLY A 273 23.58 21.11 -30.08
N ASP A 274 24.25 20.10 -29.53
CA ASP A 274 24.92 19.06 -30.31
C ASP A 274 23.98 18.40 -31.32
N LEU A 275 24.43 18.31 -32.58
CA LEU A 275 23.69 17.70 -33.67
C LEU A 275 24.33 16.37 -34.06
N THR A 276 23.55 15.29 -34.01
CA THR A 276 23.92 13.96 -34.52
C THR A 276 23.05 13.58 -35.71
N LEU A 277 23.67 13.26 -36.86
CA LEU A 277 22.97 12.79 -38.05
C LEU A 277 23.24 11.30 -38.29
N ASN A 278 22.26 10.45 -37.98
CA ASN A 278 22.30 9.00 -38.17
C ASN A 278 21.51 8.61 -39.42
N GLY A 279 21.89 9.18 -40.57
CA GLY A 279 21.17 9.01 -41.85
C GLY A 279 19.97 9.94 -42.05
N GLY A 280 19.70 10.84 -41.09
CA GLY A 280 18.75 11.95 -41.24
C GLY A 280 19.37 13.18 -41.90
N PHE A 281 18.54 14.22 -42.09
CA PHE A 281 18.94 15.48 -42.75
C PHE A 281 18.74 16.67 -41.81
N ALA A 282 19.55 17.72 -41.99
CA ALA A 282 19.44 19.01 -41.31
C ALA A 282 19.56 20.16 -42.31
#